data_AF-A0A835HY93-F1
#
_entry.id   AF-A0A835HY93-F1
#
_cell.length_a   1.000
_cell.length_b   1.000
_cell.length_c   1.000
_cell.angle_alpha   90.00
_cell.angle_beta   90.00
_cell.angle_gamma   90.00
#
_symmetry.space_group_name_H-M   'P 1'
#
loop_
_entity.id
_entity.type
_entity.pdbx_description
1 polymer ?
#
loop_
_entity_poly.entity_id
_entity_poly.type
_entity_poly.pdbx_seq_one_letter_code
_entity_poly.pdbx_strand_id
1 'polypeptide(L)'
;MEMMYTDIIQALEAKGIQAKPKEYLTFFCLGNRDLKKSGEYVPTEQPEPDTDYSRDQAARSFMIYVHAKMMIVDDEYIIIGSANIN
;
A
#
# COMPACT_ATOMS: atom_id res chain seq x y z
N MET A 1 -4.28 10.59 -7.37
CA MET A 1 -4.60 10.93 -5.96
C MET A 1 -4.71 12.43 -5.74
N GLU A 2 -3.85 13.25 -6.35
CA GLU A 2 -3.86 14.71 -6.20
C GLU A 2 -5.25 15.34 -6.40
N MET A 3 -5.91 15.09 -7.53
CA MET A 3 -7.26 15.59 -7.82
C MET A 3 -8.26 15.27 -6.70
N MET A 4 -8.31 14.02 -6.21
CA MET A 4 -9.22 13.62 -5.14
C MET A 4 -8.96 14.37 -3.83
N TYR A 5 -7.69 14.57 -3.47
CA TYR A 5 -7.35 15.34 -2.28
C TYR A 5 -7.66 16.83 -2.44
N THR A 6 -7.45 17.40 -3.62
CA THR A 6 -7.84 18.78 -3.93
C THR A 6 -9.34 18.98 -3.75
N ASP A 7 -10.17 18.07 -4.25
CA ASP A 7 -11.63 18.15 -4.10
C ASP A 7 -12.06 18.12 -2.62
N ILE A 8 -11.44 17.24 -1.82
CA ILE A 8 -11.70 17.16 -0.38
C ILE A 8 -11.30 18.47 0.32
N ILE A 9 -10.10 19.01 0.01
CA ILE A 9 -9.60 20.26 0.60
C ILE A 9 -10.57 21.41 0.30
N GLN A 10 -10.96 21.58 -0.96
CA GLN A 10 -11.89 22.64 -1.37
C GLN A 10 -13.24 22.52 -0.66
N ALA A 11 -13.75 21.30 -0.48
CA ALA A 11 -15.00 21.06 0.24
C ALA A 11 -14.89 21.42 1.74
N LEU A 12 -13.76 21.09 2.38
CA LEU A 12 -13.50 21.44 3.78
C LEU A 12 -13.41 22.96 3.97
N GLU A 13 -12.67 23.64 3.09
CA GLU A 13 -12.53 25.10 3.07
C GLU A 13 -13.88 25.80 2.89
N ALA A 14 -14.69 25.35 1.93
CA ALA A 14 -16.02 25.91 1.66
C ALA A 14 -16.98 25.78 2.84
N LYS A 15 -16.74 24.84 3.75
CA LYS A 15 -17.53 24.63 4.97
C LYS A 15 -16.87 25.19 6.23
N GLY A 16 -15.67 25.77 6.13
CA GLY A 16 -14.91 26.25 7.28
C GLY A 16 -14.49 25.14 8.24
N ILE A 17 -14.42 23.89 7.78
CA ILE A 17 -14.08 22.72 8.60
C ILE A 17 -12.56 22.62 8.69
N GLN A 18 -12.05 22.63 9.93
CA GLN A 18 -10.63 22.42 10.21
C GLN A 18 -10.36 20.93 10.44
N ALA A 19 -10.07 20.20 9.36
CA ALA A 19 -9.77 18.77 9.41
C ALA A 19 -8.66 18.41 8.42
N LYS A 20 -7.97 17.29 8.65
CA LYS A 20 -6.97 16.79 7.69
C LYS A 20 -7.70 16.03 6.57
N PRO A 21 -7.37 16.24 5.28
CA PRO A 21 -7.98 15.48 4.18
C PRO A 21 -7.84 13.96 4.32
N LYS A 22 -6.78 13.50 5.00
CA LYS A 22 -6.54 12.07 5.29
C LYS A 22 -7.54 11.45 6.27
N GLU A 23 -8.33 12.24 6.97
CA GLU A 23 -9.45 11.77 7.80
C GLU A 23 -10.68 11.41 6.95
N TYR A 24 -10.75 11.88 5.70
CA TYR A 24 -11.84 11.59 4.75
C TYR A 24 -11.44 10.59 3.67
N LEU A 25 -10.16 10.60 3.26
CA LEU A 25 -9.61 9.67 2.26
C LEU A 25 -8.19 9.27 2.61
N THR A 26 -7.96 7.98 2.80
CA THR A 26 -6.63 7.44 3.11
C THR A 26 -6.26 6.31 2.15
N PHE A 27 -4.98 6.25 1.81
CA PHE A 27 -4.42 5.22 0.93
C PHE A 27 -3.41 4.40 1.71
N PHE A 28 -3.46 3.09 1.51
CA PHE A 28 -2.55 2.13 2.14
C PHE A 28 -2.00 1.17 1.10
N CYS A 29 -0.85 0.59 1.44
CA CYS A 29 -0.28 -0.57 0.75
C CYS A 29 0.11 -1.61 1.79
N LEU A 30 0.42 -2.83 1.35
CA LEU A 30 0.86 -3.90 2.23
C LEU A 30 2.35 -4.17 2.03
N GLY A 31 3.05 -4.42 3.12
CA GLY A 31 4.46 -4.80 3.14
C GLY A 31 4.74 -5.73 4.29
N ASN A 32 5.72 -6.62 4.14
CA ASN A 32 6.20 -7.46 5.23
C ASN A 32 7.69 -7.18 5.50
N ARG A 33 8.10 -7.48 6.73
CA ARG A 33 9.51 -7.44 7.13
C ARG A 33 9.81 -8.55 8.13
N ASP A 34 10.78 -9.41 7.79
CA ASP A 34 11.12 -10.58 8.61
C ASP A 34 12.56 -10.52 9.14
N LEU A 35 12.72 -10.72 10.45
CA LEU A 35 14.05 -10.93 11.02
C LEU A 35 14.66 -12.24 10.50
N LYS A 36 15.96 -12.23 10.21
CA LYS A 36 16.69 -13.45 9.85
C LYS A 36 16.73 -14.39 11.05
N LYS A 37 16.31 -15.64 10.85
CA LYS A 37 16.26 -16.66 11.92
C LYS A 37 17.30 -17.76 11.69
N SER A 38 17.73 -18.40 12.77
CA SER A 38 18.59 -19.58 12.66
C SER A 38 17.84 -20.71 11.94
N GLY A 39 18.52 -21.39 11.02
CA GLY A 39 17.94 -22.47 10.21
C GLY A 39 17.10 -22.01 9.00
N GLU A 40 17.03 -20.72 8.71
CA GLU A 40 16.44 -20.22 7.46
C GLU A 40 17.26 -20.64 6.24
N TYR A 41 16.58 -20.81 5.10
CA TYR A 41 17.23 -21.02 3.80
C TYR A 41 18.31 -19.96 3.52
N VAL A 42 19.46 -20.43 3.03
CA VAL A 42 20.57 -19.58 2.56
C VAL A 42 20.74 -19.81 1.06
N PRO A 43 20.48 -18.79 0.22
CA PRO A 43 20.73 -18.88 -1.23
C PRO A 43 22.20 -19.22 -1.53
N THR A 44 22.43 -20.01 -2.60
CA THR A 44 23.78 -20.36 -3.07
C THR A 44 24.48 -19.20 -3.78
N GLU A 45 23.70 -18.26 -4.32
CA GLU A 45 24.18 -17.07 -5.01
C GLU A 45 23.63 -15.82 -4.33
N GLN A 46 24.37 -14.71 -4.45
CA GLN A 46 23.95 -13.42 -3.94
C GLN A 46 23.53 -12.53 -5.11
N PRO A 47 22.56 -11.61 -4.92
CA PRO A 47 22.24 -10.62 -5.92
C PRO A 47 23.45 -9.74 -6.25
N GLU A 48 23.49 -9.23 -7.48
CA GLU A 48 24.51 -8.27 -7.89
C GLU A 48 24.54 -7.03 -6.96
N PRO A 49 25.73 -6.47 -6.66
CA PRO A 49 25.85 -5.26 -5.86
C PRO A 49 25.02 -4.11 -6.43
N ASP A 50 24.56 -3.22 -5.55
CA ASP A 50 23.83 -1.98 -5.90
C ASP A 50 22.51 -2.16 -6.68
N THR A 51 21.94 -3.36 -6.71
CA THR A 51 20.59 -3.64 -7.24
C THR A 51 19.48 -3.46 -6.20
N ASP A 52 18.24 -3.28 -6.65
CA ASP A 52 17.08 -3.33 -5.74
C ASP A 52 16.97 -4.70 -5.06
N TYR A 53 17.32 -5.78 -5.78
CA TYR A 53 17.31 -7.11 -5.20
C TYR A 53 18.29 -7.24 -4.03
N SER A 54 19.52 -6.74 -4.15
CA SER A 54 20.47 -6.78 -3.02
C SER A 54 20.00 -5.91 -1.85
N ARG A 55 19.43 -4.73 -2.13
CA ARG A 55 18.87 -3.83 -1.10
C ARG A 55 17.71 -4.47 -0.34
N ASP A 56 16.73 -5.02 -1.04
CA ASP A 56 15.53 -5.61 -0.43
C ASP A 56 15.86 -6.90 0.34
N GLN A 57 16.75 -7.73 -0.22
CA GLN A 57 17.22 -8.94 0.46
C GLN A 57 17.96 -8.58 1.77
N ALA A 58 18.77 -7.51 1.78
CA ALA A 58 19.47 -7.03 2.96
C ALA A 58 18.55 -6.34 3.98
N ALA A 59 17.58 -5.52 3.51
CA ALA A 59 16.60 -4.83 4.36
C ALA A 59 15.60 -5.80 5.01
N ARG A 60 15.45 -6.98 4.40
CA ARG A 60 14.53 -8.05 4.79
C ARG A 60 13.07 -7.63 4.72
N SER A 61 12.76 -6.73 3.79
CA SER A 61 11.43 -6.15 3.61
C SER A 61 11.07 -6.11 2.15
N PHE A 62 9.81 -6.43 1.84
CA PHE A 62 9.29 -6.30 0.48
C PHE A 62 7.78 -6.05 0.51
N MET A 63 7.23 -5.56 -0.59
CA MET A 63 5.78 -5.38 -0.72
C MET A 63 5.05 -6.73 -0.65
N ILE A 64 3.90 -6.74 0.00
CA ILE A 64 2.90 -7.78 -0.21
C ILE A 64 2.05 -7.30 -1.39
N TYR A 65 2.10 -8.03 -2.50
CA TYR A 65 1.43 -7.62 -3.72
C TYR A 65 -0.10 -7.69 -3.57
N VAL A 66 -0.76 -6.52 -3.55
CA VAL A 66 -2.21 -6.41 -3.48
C VAL A 66 -2.80 -6.72 -4.87
N HIS A 67 -3.10 -7.99 -5.11
CA HIS A 67 -3.73 -8.45 -6.34
C HIS A 67 -5.27 -8.45 -6.27
N ALA A 68 -5.86 -7.94 -5.17
CA ALA A 68 -7.30 -7.90 -4.98
C ALA A 68 -8.00 -6.91 -5.93
N LYS A 69 -9.23 -7.24 -6.33
CA LYS A 69 -10.16 -6.37 -7.06
C LYS A 69 -11.50 -6.46 -6.34
N MET A 70 -11.61 -5.69 -5.26
CA MET A 70 -12.70 -5.78 -4.31
C MET A 70 -13.07 -4.38 -3.82
N MET A 71 -14.35 -4.18 -3.53
CA MET A 71 -14.87 -3.02 -2.83
C MET A 71 -15.97 -3.46 -1.85
N ILE A 72 -15.91 -2.94 -0.62
CA ILE A 72 -16.92 -3.13 0.44
C ILE A 72 -17.52 -1.75 0.72
N VAL A 73 -18.84 -1.67 0.83
CA VAL A 73 -19.58 -0.42 1.09
C VAL A 73 -20.58 -0.68 2.21
N ASP A 74 -20.56 0.19 3.23
CA ASP A 74 -21.49 0.22 4.37
C ASP A 74 -21.70 -1.12 5.10
N ASP A 75 -20.74 -2.04 5.01
CA ASP A 75 -20.81 -3.44 5.49
C ASP A 75 -22.01 -4.25 4.98
N GLU A 76 -22.75 -3.73 3.98
CA GLU A 76 -23.96 -4.37 3.42
C GLU A 76 -23.81 -4.78 1.95
N TYR A 77 -22.82 -4.23 1.24
CA TYR A 77 -22.59 -4.53 -0.17
C TYR A 77 -21.12 -4.81 -0.47
N ILE A 78 -20.89 -5.83 -1.31
CA ILE A 78 -19.54 -6.25 -1.72
C ILE A 78 -19.49 -6.55 -3.22
N ILE A 79 -18.44 -6.04 -3.87
CA ILE A 79 -18.04 -6.43 -5.23
C ILE A 79 -16.73 -7.20 -5.14
N ILE A 80 -16.67 -8.36 -5.80
CA ILE A 80 -15.44 -9.14 -6.00
C ILE A 80 -15.38 -9.53 -7.48
N GLY A 81 -14.24 -9.33 -8.12
CA GLY A 81 -14.09 -9.72 -9.53
C GLY A 81 -12.64 -9.68 -10.00
N SER A 82 -12.47 -9.46 -11.30
CA SER A 82 -11.16 -9.34 -11.96
C SER A 82 -10.82 -7.92 -12.43
N ALA A 83 -11.80 -7.00 -12.41
CA ALA A 83 -11.65 -5.65 -12.94
C ALA A 83 -10.83 -4.74 -12.00
N ASN A 84 -9.76 -4.14 -12.52
CA ASN A 84 -8.98 -3.14 -11.80
C ASN A 84 -9.72 -1.79 -11.76
N ILE A 85 -9.38 -0.94 -10.78
CA ILE A 85 -9.70 0.49 -10.81
C ILE A 85 -8.47 1.19 -11.43
N ASN A 86 -8.51 1.42 -12.74
CA ASN A 86 -7.40 1.98 -13.52
C ASN A 86 -7.81 3.15 -14.40
#